data_AF-A3DHA0-F1
#
_entry.id   AF-A3DHA0-F1
#
_cell.length_a   1.000
_cell.length_b   1.000
_cell.length_c   1.000
_cell.angle_alpha   90.00
_cell.angle_beta   90.00
_cell.angle_gamma   90.00
#
_symmetry.space_group_name_H-M   'P 1'
#
loop_
_entity.id
_entity.type
_entity.pdbx_description
1 polymer ?
#
loop_
_entity_poly.entity_id
_entity_poly.type
_entity_poly.pdbx_seq_one_letter_code
_entity_poly.pdbx_strand_id
1 'polypeptide(L)'
;MQRYVNIGNEIMEYLESNYKDNFKNIAVSLALLTLFSVSLYMSLKQKDTEIYHNPLIPSVIDWNNSTYICSSDFVIDDINMVGDKIGIGSNYKWPIFEIKGISPSGKIAVLIGKSYFVYEIKESKSSPPEID
;
A
#
# COMPACT_ATOMS: atom_id res chain seq x y z
N MET A 1 15.20 -62.77 15.02
CA MET A 1 15.09 -61.33 15.38
C MET A 1 16.40 -60.57 15.20
N GLN A 2 17.52 -61.05 15.72
CA GLN A 2 18.85 -60.40 15.59
C GLN A 2 19.31 -60.11 14.14
N ARG A 3 18.98 -60.99 13.19
CA ARG A 3 19.34 -60.84 11.77
C ARG A 3 18.61 -59.69 11.06
N TYR A 4 17.40 -59.34 11.49
CA TYR A 4 16.63 -58.22 10.92
C TYR A 4 17.09 -56.87 11.46
N VAL A 5 17.56 -56.82 12.72
CA VAL A 5 18.15 -55.62 13.33
C VAL A 5 19.48 -55.26 12.67
N ASN A 6 20.31 -56.25 12.31
CA ASN A 6 21.56 -56.01 11.59
C ASN A 6 21.36 -55.43 10.18
N ILE A 7 20.38 -55.94 9.42
CA ILE A 7 20.07 -55.42 8.08
C ILE A 7 19.57 -53.97 8.16
N GLY A 8 18.77 -53.63 9.18
CA GLY A 8 18.31 -52.26 9.41
C GLY A 8 19.46 -51.29 9.68
N ASN A 9 20.45 -51.71 10.48
CA ASN A 9 21.62 -50.89 10.79
C ASN A 9 22.53 -50.69 9.56
N GLU A 10 22.76 -51.73 8.76
CA GLU A 10 23.56 -51.66 7.53
C GLU A 10 22.92 -50.72 6.48
N ILE A 11 21.59 -50.75 6.35
CA ILE A 11 20.86 -49.83 5.46
C ILE A 11 21.00 -48.39 5.98
N MET A 12 20.91 -48.17 7.28
CA MET A 12 21.00 -46.83 7.87
C MET A 12 22.42 -46.25 7.76
N GLU A 13 23.46 -47.06 7.99
CA GLU A 13 24.86 -46.66 7.73
C GLU A 13 25.11 -46.37 6.25
N TYR A 14 24.57 -47.18 5.33
CA TYR A 14 24.70 -46.96 3.89
C TYR A 14 24.03 -45.66 3.44
N LEU A 15 22.85 -45.34 3.98
CA LEU A 15 22.16 -44.09 3.69
C LEU A 15 22.90 -42.88 4.28
N GLU A 16 23.41 -43.00 5.50
CA GLU A 16 24.16 -41.95 6.16
C GLU A 16 25.52 -41.71 5.49
N SER A 17 26.20 -42.73 4.98
CA SER A 17 27.47 -42.58 4.27
C SER A 17 27.31 -41.99 2.86
N ASN A 18 26.22 -42.29 2.16
CA ASN A 18 26.04 -41.92 0.74
C ASN A 18 25.17 -40.69 0.51
N TYR A 19 24.31 -40.29 1.47
CA TYR A 19 23.32 -39.24 1.24
C TYR A 19 23.34 -38.11 2.28
N LYS A 20 24.17 -38.17 3.33
CA LYS A 20 24.24 -37.12 4.37
C LYS A 20 24.59 -35.73 3.84
N ASP A 21 25.46 -35.66 2.83
CA ASP A 21 25.80 -34.39 2.17
C ASP A 21 24.71 -33.95 1.18
N ASN A 22 24.09 -34.90 0.47
CA ASN A 22 22.97 -34.59 -0.43
C ASN A 22 21.72 -34.11 0.32
N PHE A 23 21.43 -34.66 1.50
CA PHE A 23 20.30 -34.25 2.33
C PHE A 23 20.50 -32.85 2.92
N LYS A 24 21.73 -32.54 3.36
CA LYS A 24 22.10 -31.18 3.78
C LYS A 24 21.99 -30.20 2.63
N ASN A 25 22.47 -30.55 1.44
CA ASN A 25 22.38 -29.68 0.26
C ASN A 25 20.92 -29.42 -0.14
N ILE A 26 20.06 -30.45 -0.15
CA ILE A 26 18.63 -30.30 -0.41
C ILE A 26 17.95 -29.41 0.63
N ALA A 27 18.23 -29.62 1.92
CA ALA A 27 17.68 -28.82 3.01
C ALA A 27 18.13 -27.35 2.93
N VAL A 28 19.40 -27.10 2.62
CA VAL A 28 19.94 -25.75 2.41
C VAL A 28 19.30 -25.08 1.19
N SER A 29 19.16 -25.80 0.07
CA SER A 29 18.49 -25.26 -1.13
C SER A 29 17.01 -24.92 -0.88
N LEU A 30 16.29 -25.75 -0.12
CA LEU A 30 14.90 -25.48 0.28
C LEU A 30 14.79 -24.26 1.21
N ALA A 31 15.71 -24.12 2.16
CA ALA A 31 15.75 -22.96 3.05
C ALA A 31 16.05 -21.66 2.27
N LEU A 32 17.00 -21.69 1.33
CA LEU A 32 17.34 -20.56 0.47
C LEU A 32 16.17 -20.17 -0.45
N LEU A 33 15.49 -21.14 -1.04
CA LEU A 33 14.30 -20.90 -1.87
C LEU A 33 13.17 -20.26 -1.06
N THR A 34 12.97 -20.73 0.17
CA THR A 34 11.96 -20.17 1.08
C THR A 34 12.31 -18.73 1.47
N LEU A 35 13.57 -18.46 1.84
CA LEU A 35 14.05 -17.12 2.16
C LEU A 35 13.91 -16.17 0.97
N PHE A 36 14.24 -16.61 -0.25
CA PHE A 36 14.07 -15.83 -1.47
C PHE A 36 12.60 -15.51 -1.73
N SER A 37 11.71 -16.50 -1.59
CA SER A 37 10.27 -16.35 -1.81
C SER A 37 9.64 -15.37 -0.81
N VAL A 38 10.02 -15.47 0.47
CA VAL A 38 9.58 -14.52 1.51
C VAL A 38 10.12 -13.12 1.24
N SER A 39 11.38 -12.99 0.83
CA SER A 39 11.99 -11.69 0.51
C SER A 39 11.32 -11.04 -0.71
N LEU A 40 11.01 -11.84 -1.74
CA LEU A 40 10.28 -11.38 -2.92
C LEU A 40 8.85 -10.96 -2.55
N TYR A 41 8.14 -11.75 -1.75
CA TYR A 41 6.81 -11.40 -1.26
C TYR A 41 6.84 -10.10 -0.44
N MET A 42 7.81 -9.94 0.46
CA MET A 42 7.97 -8.72 1.25
C MET A 42 8.33 -7.51 0.38
N SER A 43 9.16 -7.67 -0.66
CA SER A 43 9.51 -6.60 -1.60
C SER A 43 8.32 -6.19 -2.47
N LEU A 44 7.54 -7.15 -2.96
CA LEU A 44 6.30 -6.89 -3.70
C LEU A 44 5.26 -6.20 -2.81
N LYS A 45 5.08 -6.69 -1.57
CA LYS A 45 4.17 -6.06 -0.61
C LYS A 45 4.66 -4.67 -0.18
N GLN A 46 5.97 -4.45 0.00
CA GLN A 46 6.52 -3.12 0.23
C GLN A 46 6.22 -2.17 -0.92
N LYS A 47 6.24 -2.65 -2.17
CA LYS A 47 5.83 -1.85 -3.33
C LYS A 47 4.35 -1.42 -3.28
N ASP A 48 3.50 -2.22 -2.64
CA ASP A 48 2.09 -1.88 -2.39
C ASP A 48 1.89 -1.03 -1.11
N THR A 49 2.89 -0.98 -0.21
CA THR A 49 2.80 -0.26 1.09
C THR A 49 3.70 0.98 1.17
N GLU A 50 4.53 1.25 0.15
CA GLU A 50 5.08 2.59 -0.05
C GLU A 50 3.88 3.49 -0.36
N ILE A 51 3.43 4.21 0.66
CA ILE A 51 2.63 5.42 0.51
C ILE A 51 3.39 6.25 -0.51
N TYR A 52 2.94 6.22 -1.76
CA TYR A 52 3.52 6.97 -2.85
C TYR A 52 3.39 8.45 -2.48
N HIS A 53 4.38 9.00 -1.78
CA HIS A 53 4.63 10.43 -1.81
C HIS A 53 5.18 10.74 -3.20
N ASN A 54 4.27 10.71 -4.19
CA ASN A 54 4.54 11.27 -5.49
C ASN A 54 4.73 12.77 -5.26
N PRO A 55 5.94 13.33 -5.49
CA PRO A 55 6.22 14.74 -5.25
C PRO A 55 5.35 15.68 -6.12
N LEU A 56 4.62 15.13 -7.09
CA LEU A 56 3.65 15.86 -7.93
C LEU A 56 2.26 16.00 -7.30
N ILE A 57 1.95 15.24 -6.24
CA ILE A 57 0.69 15.36 -5.49
C ILE A 57 0.97 16.29 -4.32
N PRO A 58 0.53 17.55 -4.35
CA PRO A 58 0.78 18.45 -3.25
C PRO A 58 -0.06 18.03 -2.08
N SER A 59 0.57 18.07 -0.93
CA SER A 59 -0.05 17.78 0.35
C SER A 59 -1.16 18.76 0.70
N VAL A 60 -1.24 19.93 0.05
CA VAL A 60 -2.16 21.01 0.43
C VAL A 60 -2.82 21.65 -0.79
N ILE A 61 -4.13 21.90 -0.71
CA ILE A 61 -4.92 22.66 -1.68
C ILE A 61 -5.80 23.68 -0.97
N ASP A 62 -5.74 24.94 -1.40
CA ASP A 62 -6.66 25.98 -0.96
C ASP A 62 -7.87 26.07 -1.91
N TRP A 63 -9.07 26.00 -1.35
CA TRP A 63 -10.33 26.12 -2.09
C TRP A 63 -11.45 26.64 -1.18
N ASN A 64 -12.28 27.55 -1.69
CA ASN A 64 -13.43 28.12 -0.99
C ASN A 64 -13.10 28.62 0.44
N ASN A 65 -12.09 29.49 0.57
CA ASN A 65 -11.56 30.02 1.84
C ASN A 65 -11.13 28.96 2.86
N SER A 66 -10.94 27.71 2.45
CA SER A 66 -10.52 26.63 3.32
C SER A 66 -9.25 25.98 2.77
N THR A 67 -8.43 25.48 3.68
CA THR A 67 -7.21 24.74 3.36
C THR A 67 -7.48 23.26 3.58
N TYR A 68 -7.25 22.46 2.53
CA TYR A 68 -7.44 21.02 2.54
C TYR A 68 -6.09 20.32 2.46
N ILE A 69 -5.95 19.21 3.19
CA ILE A 69 -4.76 18.35 3.17
C ILE A 69 -5.09 17.04 2.47
N CYS A 70 -4.18 16.56 1.63
CA CYS A 70 -4.30 15.24 1.01
C CYS A 70 -4.31 14.18 2.11
N SER A 71 -5.37 13.39 2.18
CA SER A 71 -5.40 12.19 3.02
C SER A 71 -4.44 11.19 2.38
N SER A 72 -3.36 10.84 3.08
CA SER A 72 -2.29 9.97 2.57
C SER A 72 -2.78 8.57 2.19
N ASP A 73 -3.96 8.18 2.65
CA ASP A 73 -4.41 6.80 2.68
C ASP A 73 -5.54 6.50 1.67
N PHE A 74 -6.04 7.51 0.92
CA PHE A 74 -7.26 7.35 0.12
C PHE A 74 -7.14 7.91 -1.31
N VAL A 75 -6.96 6.99 -2.26
CA VAL A 75 -7.34 7.18 -3.66
C VAL A 75 -8.74 6.61 -3.86
N ILE A 76 -9.60 7.31 -4.59
CA ILE A 76 -10.93 6.81 -4.90
C ILE A 76 -10.81 5.87 -6.11
N ASP A 77 -10.90 4.57 -5.85
CA ASP A 77 -10.86 3.53 -6.88
C ASP A 77 -12.23 3.26 -7.51
N ASP A 78 -13.32 3.48 -6.77
CA ASP A 78 -14.69 3.36 -7.29
C ASP A 78 -15.20 4.72 -7.80
N ILE A 79 -15.27 4.86 -9.13
CA ILE A 79 -15.76 6.08 -9.78
C ILE A 79 -17.20 6.43 -9.38
N ASN A 80 -18.00 5.47 -8.91
CA ASN A 80 -19.35 5.73 -8.45
C ASN A 80 -19.37 6.54 -7.15
N MET A 81 -18.26 6.61 -6.42
CA MET A 81 -18.09 7.48 -5.26
C MET A 81 -17.78 8.92 -5.66
N VAL A 82 -17.42 9.20 -6.91
CA VAL A 82 -17.15 10.57 -7.37
C VAL A 82 -18.47 11.26 -7.72
N GLY A 83 -18.68 12.40 -7.08
CA GLY A 83 -19.81 13.31 -7.25
C GLY A 83 -19.67 14.25 -8.44
N ASP A 84 -20.48 15.30 -8.42
CA ASP A 84 -20.39 16.36 -9.41
C ASP A 84 -19.13 17.20 -9.20
N LYS A 85 -18.67 17.83 -10.28
CA LYS A 85 -17.58 18.80 -10.21
C LYS A 85 -18.08 20.07 -9.54
N ILE A 86 -17.49 20.42 -8.40
CA ILE A 86 -17.87 21.58 -7.58
C ILE A 86 -16.90 22.75 -7.68
N GLY A 87 -15.70 22.54 -8.20
CA GLY A 87 -14.73 23.62 -8.23
C GLY A 87 -13.41 23.29 -8.90
N ILE A 88 -12.47 24.23 -8.69
CA ILE A 88 -11.09 24.15 -9.14
C ILE A 88 -10.22 24.71 -8.02
N GLY A 89 -9.17 23.99 -7.62
CA GLY A 89 -8.25 24.43 -6.57
C GLY A 89 -7.47 25.69 -6.96
N SER A 90 -7.26 26.61 -6.03
CA SER A 90 -6.69 27.93 -6.32
C SER A 90 -5.24 27.87 -6.78
N ASN A 91 -4.42 27.02 -6.13
CA ASN A 91 -2.96 27.01 -6.30
C ASN A 91 -2.52 26.27 -7.58
N TYR A 92 -3.18 25.16 -7.91
CA TYR A 92 -2.74 24.25 -8.98
C TYR A 92 -3.77 24.06 -10.11
N LYS A 93 -4.93 24.71 -10.01
CA LYS A 93 -6.03 24.65 -10.99
C LYS A 93 -6.56 23.23 -11.28
N TRP A 94 -6.43 22.29 -10.34
CA TRP A 94 -7.02 20.96 -10.52
C TRP A 94 -8.52 20.93 -10.24
N PRO A 95 -9.28 20.09 -10.97
CA PRO A 95 -10.72 19.97 -10.77
C PRO A 95 -11.05 19.29 -9.43
N ILE A 96 -12.05 19.83 -8.74
CA ILE A 96 -12.54 19.37 -7.44
C ILE A 96 -13.95 18.83 -7.61
N PHE A 97 -14.22 17.68 -6.98
CA PHE A 97 -15.47 16.95 -7.04
C PHE A 97 -15.99 16.65 -5.63
N GLU A 98 -17.31 16.48 -5.53
CA GLU A 98 -17.94 15.89 -4.36
C GLU A 98 -17.58 14.41 -4.22
N ILE A 99 -17.75 13.86 -3.01
CA ILE A 99 -17.68 12.42 -2.76
C ILE A 99 -19.09 11.96 -2.36
N LYS A 100 -19.72 11.13 -3.21
CA LYS A 100 -21.06 10.59 -2.97
C LYS A 100 -21.08 9.68 -1.74
N GLY A 101 -22.16 9.74 -0.97
CA GLY A 101 -22.32 8.95 0.25
C GLY A 101 -21.55 9.48 1.46
N ILE A 102 -20.71 10.50 1.28
CA ILE A 102 -20.07 11.23 2.38
C ILE A 102 -20.83 12.54 2.55
N SER A 103 -21.72 12.57 3.56
CA SER A 103 -22.36 13.81 4.06
C SER A 103 -21.27 14.85 4.39
N PRO A 104 -21.50 16.18 4.27
CA PRO A 104 -20.45 17.16 3.99
C PRO A 104 -19.45 17.28 5.14
N SER A 105 -18.50 16.36 5.19
CA SER A 105 -17.57 16.15 6.30
C SER A 105 -16.27 16.88 6.05
N GLY A 106 -16.29 17.94 5.23
CA GLY A 106 -15.09 18.64 4.81
C GLY A 106 -14.15 17.79 3.95
N LYS A 107 -14.65 16.74 3.29
CA LYS A 107 -13.87 15.93 2.34
C LYS A 107 -14.25 16.25 0.91
N ILE A 108 -13.24 16.36 0.05
CA ILE A 108 -13.39 16.61 -1.38
C ILE A 108 -12.51 15.63 -2.17
N ALA A 109 -12.89 15.33 -3.40
CA ALA A 109 -12.06 14.58 -4.33
C ALA A 109 -11.37 15.54 -5.29
N VAL A 110 -10.08 15.35 -5.53
CA VAL A 110 -9.29 16.16 -6.47
C VAL A 110 -8.74 15.26 -7.56
N LEU A 111 -9.03 15.60 -8.82
CA LEU A 111 -8.50 14.86 -9.96
C LEU A 111 -7.09 15.36 -10.30
N ILE A 112 -6.10 14.51 -10.08
CA ILE A 112 -4.69 14.77 -10.39
C ILE A 112 -4.22 13.70 -11.38
N GLY A 113 -3.84 14.12 -12.59
CA GLY A 113 -3.54 13.20 -13.68
C GLY A 113 -4.78 12.40 -14.10
N LYS A 114 -4.83 11.11 -13.74
CA LYS A 114 -5.95 10.20 -14.05
C LYS A 114 -6.61 9.60 -12.80
N SER A 115 -6.26 10.09 -11.61
CA SER A 115 -6.68 9.52 -10.33
C SER A 115 -7.33 10.57 -9.45
N TYR A 116 -8.28 10.14 -8.64
CA TYR A 116 -9.00 10.98 -7.69
C TYR A 116 -8.44 10.79 -6.28
N PHE A 117 -7.92 11.86 -5.71
CA PHE A 117 -7.33 11.86 -4.37
C PHE A 117 -8.28 12.51 -3.37
N VAL A 118 -8.38 11.94 -2.18
CA VAL A 118 -9.23 12.50 -1.11
C VAL A 118 -8.45 13.57 -0.37
N TYR A 119 -9.06 14.74 -0.23
CA TYR A 119 -8.55 15.86 0.55
C TYR A 119 -9.54 16.16 1.68
N GLU A 120 -9.02 16.43 2.87
CA GLU A 120 -9.80 16.72 4.08
C GLU A 120 -9.49 18.12 4.59
N ILE A 121 -10.53 18.84 5.03
CA ILE A 121 -10.41 20.21 5.52
C ILE A 121 -9.57 20.23 6.80
N LYS A 122 -8.56 21.10 6.82
CA LYS A 122 -7.73 21.35 8.01
C LYS A 122 -8.16 22.62 8.74
N GLU A 123 -8.36 23.68 7.97
CA GLU A 123 -8.69 25.01 8.48
C GLU A 123 -9.74 25.66 7.58
N SER A 124 -10.78 26.23 8.18
CA SER A 124 -11.69 27.14 7.52
C SER A 124 -11.29 28.55 7.91
N LYS A 125 -10.87 29.38 6.95
CA LYS A 125 -10.65 30.80 7.22
C LYS A 125 -12.03 31.44 7.25
N SER A 126 -12.50 31.75 8.46
CA SER A 126 -13.72 32.56 8.64
C SER A 126 -13.59 33.86 7.84
N SER A 127 -14.67 34.25 7.17
CA SER A 127 -14.76 35.51 6.44
C SER A 127 -14.23 36.68 7.28
N PRO A 128 -13.61 37.70 6.66
CA PRO A 128 -13.21 38.90 7.39
C PRO A 128 -14.44 39.51 8.08
N PRO A 129 -14.29 40.10 9.28
CA PRO A 129 -15.40 40.75 9.95
C PRO A 129 -15.99 41.81 9.02
N GLU A 130 -17.31 41.78 8.84
CA GLU A 130 -18.02 42.89 8.21
C GLU A 130 -17.69 44.16 9.01
N ILE A 131 -17.12 45.14 8.31
CA ILE A 131 -16.91 46.48 8.85
C ILE A 131 -18.23 47.22 8.60
N ASP A 132 -18.99 47.47 9.66
CA ASP A 132 -20.10 48.44 9.69
C ASP A 132 -19.60 49.87 9.42
#